data_AF-A0A7V4AUJ6-F1
#
_entry.id   AF-A0A7V4AUJ6-F1
#
_cell.length_a   1.000
_cell.length_b   1.000
_cell.length_c   1.000
_cell.angle_alpha   90.00
_cell.angle_beta   90.00
_cell.angle_gamma   90.00
#
_symmetry.space_group_name_H-M   'P 1'
#
loop_
_entity.id
_entity.type
_entity.pdbx_description
1 polymer ?
#
loop_
_entity_poly.entity_id
_entity_poly.type
_entity_poly.pdbx_seq_one_letter_code
_entity_poly.pdbx_strand_id
1 'polypeptide(L)'
;MTRRILPAGQACGVPHWAAALLAAVLVAALPASAIAQQATPSLSKLSIHLILNYTTGARQIVAAHPRVLKILDTHTSMLEAMRDYKARTPGGIVVLRIYTSHRYTLNDNPYTAAEHFWNSILAPRVNALSPQDRALIDYLEGPNEADSTPTWNSPAEVAWYNAFWMRLAPLIASAGFRPCAYSISVGNPPGSLEEIYKILDTIAPSLRVIKQLGGAWSYHPYTILYTKDVGIENWYSLRYRLFYSYFASKHPDLVDLPMILTEGGVDGQSSPLGPGWKGGGDAAKFQDWLAWWDNEIRKDPYILGCTLFQSGDLVGWWSFDIEPIAAWLAQHLQNNRATGTPRQARQAANGQAVTISGGVVSAAFPGVLYVQSPDRAHGVRVEKANHGVQVGARVDVSGIARTNADGEKYIQADWVSALGSVPVSPLAIRSTWLGGGPWLYNPATGAGQRGVTGGVGVNNIGLLATVWGRVDSVQWNPQPARVMLDDGTGQLIRVDFPGGVILPATGSYVRVTGPVSCYASGSSILPRLLLRSQNDLQILSP
;
A
#
# COMPACT_ATOMS: atom_id res chain seq x y z
N MET A 1 -66.74 -38.25 -38.47
CA MET A 1 -66.32 -38.02 -37.06
C MET A 1 -65.83 -39.37 -36.54
N THR A 2 -64.64 -39.59 -35.97
CA THR A 2 -63.48 -38.74 -35.68
C THR A 2 -62.31 -39.71 -35.46
N ARG A 3 -61.10 -39.29 -35.89
CA ARG A 3 -59.82 -40.02 -35.83
C ARG A 3 -59.42 -40.49 -34.43
N ARG A 4 -58.66 -41.60 -34.37
CA ARG A 4 -57.27 -41.63 -33.86
C ARG A 4 -56.64 -43.00 -34.14
N ILE A 5 -55.50 -43.01 -34.83
CA ILE A 5 -54.64 -44.18 -35.00
C ILE A 5 -53.22 -43.73 -34.69
N LEU A 6 -52.55 -44.45 -33.80
CA LEU A 6 -51.10 -44.64 -33.80
C LEU A 6 -50.87 -46.17 -33.86
N PRO A 7 -50.02 -46.68 -34.77
CA PRO A 7 -49.36 -47.98 -34.62
C PRO A 7 -47.92 -47.77 -34.09
N ALA A 8 -47.33 -48.56 -33.21
CA ALA A 8 -47.15 -50.02 -33.09
C ALA A 8 -46.03 -50.60 -33.99
N GLY A 9 -45.11 -51.34 -33.36
CA GLY A 9 -44.18 -52.31 -33.97
C GLY A 9 -42.71 -52.09 -33.55
N GLN A 10 -42.17 -52.78 -32.53
CA GLN A 10 -41.47 -54.09 -32.57
C GLN A 10 -40.04 -54.00 -33.16
N ALA A 11 -38.96 -54.61 -32.64
CA ALA A 11 -38.72 -55.66 -31.63
C ALA A 11 -37.21 -55.70 -31.23
N CYS A 12 -36.88 -56.44 -30.16
CA CYS A 12 -35.64 -57.20 -29.79
C CYS A 12 -34.27 -56.68 -30.27
N GLY A 13 -33.18 -56.53 -29.50
CA GLY A 13 -32.74 -57.04 -28.19
C GLY A 13 -31.27 -57.50 -28.31
N VAL A 14 -30.30 -56.86 -27.62
CA VAL A 14 -28.95 -57.39 -27.29
C VAL A 14 -28.41 -56.67 -26.03
N PRO A 15 -27.74 -57.33 -25.07
CA PRO A 15 -27.40 -56.77 -23.77
C PRO A 15 -25.93 -56.31 -23.59
N HIS A 16 -25.79 -55.34 -22.69
CA HIS A 16 -24.65 -54.94 -21.85
C HIS A 16 -23.34 -54.41 -22.49
N TRP A 17 -22.72 -53.50 -21.71
CA TRP A 17 -21.38 -52.88 -21.79
C TRP A 17 -21.10 -51.87 -22.93
N ALA A 18 -21.65 -50.65 -22.82
CA ALA A 18 -20.94 -49.36 -23.01
C ALA A 18 -21.95 -48.19 -23.05
N ALA A 19 -22.26 -47.60 -21.90
CA ALA A 19 -23.02 -46.34 -21.84
C ALA A 19 -22.03 -45.15 -21.80
N ALA A 20 -21.53 -44.75 -22.97
CA ALA A 20 -20.94 -43.42 -23.13
C ALA A 20 -22.07 -42.43 -23.41
N LEU A 21 -22.42 -41.64 -22.39
CA LEU A 21 -23.36 -40.54 -22.48
C LEU A 21 -22.79 -39.44 -23.40
N LEU A 22 -23.27 -39.41 -24.65
CA LEU A 22 -23.21 -38.23 -25.52
C LEU A 22 -24.34 -37.28 -25.08
N ALA A 23 -24.10 -36.52 -24.02
CA ALA A 23 -24.85 -35.30 -23.75
C ALA A 23 -24.17 -34.18 -24.54
N ALA A 24 -24.91 -33.61 -25.49
CA ALA A 24 -24.52 -32.42 -26.22
C ALA A 24 -24.18 -31.29 -25.21
N VAL A 25 -22.90 -30.98 -25.08
CA VAL A 25 -22.45 -29.78 -24.39
C VAL A 25 -22.75 -28.61 -25.33
N LEU A 26 -23.94 -28.05 -25.17
CA LEU A 26 -24.17 -26.64 -25.48
C LEU A 26 -23.20 -25.86 -24.57
N VAL A 27 -22.04 -25.53 -25.11
CA VAL A 27 -21.17 -24.50 -24.55
C VAL A 27 -21.94 -23.19 -24.70
N ALA A 28 -22.81 -22.91 -23.74
CA ALA A 28 -23.14 -21.54 -23.43
C ALA A 28 -21.80 -20.88 -23.14
N ALA A 29 -21.38 -19.96 -24.00
CA ALA A 29 -20.29 -19.06 -23.71
C ALA A 29 -20.68 -18.33 -22.43
N LEU A 30 -20.20 -18.85 -21.30
CA LEU A 30 -20.17 -18.10 -20.06
C LEU A 30 -19.48 -16.79 -20.43
N PRO A 31 -20.08 -15.62 -20.13
CA PRO A 31 -19.31 -14.39 -20.24
C PRO A 31 -18.10 -14.65 -19.36
N ALA A 32 -16.90 -14.58 -19.96
CA ALA A 32 -15.63 -14.64 -19.26
C ALA A 32 -15.82 -13.74 -18.05
N SER A 33 -16.00 -14.35 -16.88
CA SER A 33 -16.35 -13.62 -15.69
C SER A 33 -15.20 -12.66 -15.54
N ALA A 34 -15.48 -11.37 -15.68
CA ALA A 34 -14.55 -10.35 -15.26
C ALA A 34 -14.27 -10.70 -13.80
N ILE A 35 -13.15 -11.38 -13.56
CA ILE A 35 -12.45 -11.28 -12.31
C ILE A 35 -12.16 -9.80 -12.26
N ALA A 36 -13.10 -9.03 -11.67
CA ALA A 36 -12.92 -7.63 -11.43
C ALA A 36 -11.61 -7.59 -10.65
N GLN A 37 -10.56 -7.13 -11.32
CA GLN A 37 -9.24 -7.01 -10.74
C GLN A 37 -9.46 -6.19 -9.48
N GLN A 38 -9.38 -6.83 -8.31
CA GLN A 38 -9.77 -6.23 -7.04
C GLN A 38 -9.06 -4.88 -6.96
N ALA A 39 -9.81 -3.79 -6.89
CA ALA A 39 -9.21 -2.48 -6.87
C ALA A 39 -8.39 -2.36 -5.59
N THR A 40 -7.07 -2.44 -5.73
CA THR A 40 -6.14 -2.32 -4.61
C THR A 40 -6.37 -0.96 -3.96
N PRO A 41 -6.51 -0.89 -2.63
CA PRO A 41 -6.59 0.39 -1.93
C PRO A 41 -5.43 1.32 -2.29
N SER A 42 -5.67 2.62 -2.21
CA SER A 42 -4.60 3.62 -2.26
C SER A 42 -3.49 3.27 -1.27
N LEU A 43 -2.27 3.68 -1.57
CA LEU A 43 -1.15 3.57 -0.65
C LEU A 43 -1.05 4.76 0.28
N SER A 44 -1.71 5.86 -0.08
CA SER A 44 -2.01 6.90 0.89
C SER A 44 -2.72 6.27 2.08
N LYS A 45 -2.31 6.68 3.27
CA LYS A 45 -2.93 6.28 4.51
C LYS A 45 -4.10 7.20 4.86
N LEU A 46 -4.26 8.33 4.18
CA LEU A 46 -5.36 9.27 4.41
C LEU A 46 -6.71 8.71 3.98
N SER A 47 -7.76 9.21 4.65
CA SER A 47 -9.16 8.94 4.39
C SER A 47 -10.01 9.92 5.20
N ILE A 48 -11.30 9.64 5.40
CA ILE A 48 -12.26 10.48 6.11
C ILE A 48 -13.00 9.73 7.21
N HIS A 49 -13.31 10.47 8.28
CA HIS A 49 -14.29 10.09 9.28
C HIS A 49 -15.63 10.74 8.90
N LEU A 50 -16.61 9.92 8.55
CA LEU A 50 -17.96 10.35 8.22
C LEU A 50 -18.84 10.36 9.46
N ILE A 51 -19.48 11.50 9.74
CA ILE A 51 -20.24 11.65 10.99
C ILE A 51 -21.75 11.90 10.84
N LEU A 52 -22.23 12.38 9.69
CA LEU A 52 -23.67 12.66 9.49
C LEU A 52 -24.17 12.41 8.07
N ASN A 53 -23.48 12.93 7.05
CA ASN A 53 -23.95 12.88 5.67
C ASN A 53 -22.90 12.30 4.73
N TYR A 54 -23.35 11.45 3.79
CA TYR A 54 -22.54 10.97 2.68
C TYR A 54 -22.61 11.94 1.49
N THR A 55 -21.85 13.04 1.64
CA THR A 55 -21.81 14.19 0.74
C THR A 55 -21.23 13.86 -0.65
N THR A 56 -21.34 14.81 -1.58
CA THR A 56 -20.73 14.69 -2.91
C THR A 56 -19.21 14.56 -2.81
N GLY A 57 -18.55 15.35 -1.97
CA GLY A 57 -17.11 15.25 -1.72
C GLY A 57 -16.71 13.90 -1.11
N ALA A 58 -17.47 13.42 -0.11
CA ALA A 58 -17.24 12.10 0.47
C ALA A 58 -17.30 10.98 -0.58
N ARG A 59 -18.27 11.04 -1.51
CA ARG A 59 -18.39 10.07 -2.62
C ARG A 59 -17.16 10.09 -3.54
N GLN A 60 -16.59 11.26 -3.82
CA GLN A 60 -15.36 11.36 -4.62
C GLN A 60 -14.18 10.68 -3.91
N ILE A 61 -14.06 10.90 -2.60
CA ILE A 61 -13.01 10.30 -1.78
C ILE A 61 -13.18 8.78 -1.73
N VAL A 62 -14.38 8.28 -1.47
CA VAL A 62 -14.68 6.83 -1.47
C VAL A 62 -14.38 6.21 -2.84
N ALA A 63 -14.74 6.88 -3.94
CA ALA A 63 -14.42 6.45 -5.30
C ALA A 63 -12.91 6.47 -5.61
N ALA A 64 -12.09 7.09 -4.76
CA ALA A 64 -10.64 7.07 -4.86
C ALA A 64 -9.98 5.89 -4.10
N HIS A 65 -10.77 5.02 -3.47
CA HIS A 65 -10.35 3.77 -2.80
C HIS A 65 -9.37 3.99 -1.63
N PRO A 66 -9.72 4.78 -0.61
CA PRO A 66 -8.89 4.89 0.59
C PRO A 66 -8.74 3.54 1.31
N ARG A 67 -7.74 3.40 2.17
CA ARG A 67 -7.45 2.13 2.88
C ARG A 67 -8.39 1.83 4.04
N VAL A 68 -8.87 2.89 4.68
CA VAL A 68 -9.72 2.84 5.87
C VAL A 68 -10.89 3.78 5.63
N LEU A 69 -12.08 3.49 6.14
CA LEU A 69 -13.19 4.42 6.25
C LEU A 69 -13.71 4.33 7.68
N LYS A 70 -13.95 5.46 8.33
CA LYS A 70 -14.63 5.50 9.63
C LYS A 70 -16.01 6.10 9.46
N ILE A 71 -17.01 5.45 10.07
CA ILE A 71 -18.39 5.93 10.12
C ILE A 71 -18.85 6.06 11.58
N LEU A 72 -19.66 7.06 11.87
CA LEU A 72 -20.30 7.27 13.17
C LEU A 72 -21.76 6.83 13.13
N ASP A 73 -22.11 5.84 13.95
CA ASP A 73 -23.42 5.19 14.01
C ASP A 73 -23.85 4.45 12.73
N THR A 74 -25.05 3.88 12.78
CA THR A 74 -25.61 2.97 11.76
C THR A 74 -26.84 3.56 11.06
N HIS A 75 -26.97 4.88 11.02
CA HIS A 75 -28.09 5.50 10.30
C HIS A 75 -27.88 5.43 8.77
N THR A 76 -28.96 5.64 8.00
CA THR A 76 -29.03 5.33 6.56
C THR A 76 -27.85 5.88 5.75
N SER A 77 -27.45 7.14 5.99
CA SER A 77 -26.35 7.76 5.25
C SER A 77 -24.99 7.09 5.50
N MET A 78 -24.70 6.65 6.73
CA MET A 78 -23.46 5.94 7.04
C MET A 78 -23.44 4.54 6.43
N LEU A 79 -24.57 3.83 6.49
CA LEU A 79 -24.69 2.52 5.85
C LEU A 79 -24.53 2.62 4.33
N GLU A 80 -25.07 3.67 3.71
CA GLU A 80 -24.86 3.94 2.28
C GLU A 80 -23.37 4.14 1.95
N ALA A 81 -22.67 4.98 2.73
CA ALA A 81 -21.24 5.23 2.54
C ALA A 81 -20.41 3.94 2.68
N MET A 82 -20.67 3.15 3.72
CA MET A 82 -20.02 1.87 3.97
C MET A 82 -20.22 0.88 2.82
N ARG A 83 -21.46 0.74 2.33
CA ARG A 83 -21.80 -0.13 1.20
C ARG A 83 -21.10 0.30 -0.08
N ASP A 84 -21.16 1.58 -0.43
CA ASP A 84 -20.50 2.11 -1.61
C ASP A 84 -18.97 1.94 -1.53
N TYR A 85 -18.40 2.16 -0.33
CA TYR A 85 -16.98 1.95 -0.09
C TYR A 85 -16.56 0.50 -0.27
N LYS A 86 -17.23 -0.46 0.38
CA LYS A 86 -16.89 -1.88 0.27
C LYS A 86 -17.18 -2.45 -1.13
N ALA A 87 -18.18 -1.92 -1.84
CA ALA A 87 -18.43 -2.31 -3.24
C ALA A 87 -17.26 -1.91 -4.16
N ARG A 88 -16.62 -0.77 -3.91
CA ARG A 88 -15.48 -0.27 -4.69
C ARG A 88 -14.13 -0.79 -4.20
N THR A 89 -14.00 -0.99 -2.89
CA THR A 89 -12.76 -1.34 -2.21
C THR A 89 -13.01 -2.54 -1.29
N PRO A 90 -13.25 -3.76 -1.81
CA PRO A 90 -13.61 -4.91 -0.99
C PRO A 90 -12.57 -5.26 0.09
N GLY A 91 -11.29 -5.02 -0.18
CA GLY A 91 -10.19 -5.20 0.77
C GLY A 91 -9.89 -4.00 1.68
N GLY A 92 -10.71 -2.94 1.61
CA GLY A 92 -10.61 -1.77 2.46
C GLY A 92 -11.12 -2.04 3.87
N ILE A 93 -10.73 -1.23 4.84
CA ILE A 93 -11.09 -1.39 6.27
C ILE A 93 -12.23 -0.45 6.62
N VAL A 94 -13.26 -0.93 7.32
CA VAL A 94 -14.31 -0.11 7.92
C VAL A 94 -14.21 -0.15 9.43
N VAL A 95 -14.12 1.03 10.04
CA VAL A 95 -14.21 1.25 11.48
C VAL A 95 -15.59 1.86 11.77
N LEU A 96 -16.37 1.19 12.61
CA LEU A 96 -17.63 1.74 13.13
C LEU A 96 -17.41 2.21 14.57
N ARG A 97 -17.77 3.46 14.82
CA ARG A 97 -17.96 4.00 16.18
C ARG A 97 -19.46 4.18 16.42
N ILE A 98 -19.94 3.86 17.61
CA ILE A 98 -21.29 4.22 18.05
C ILE A 98 -21.22 5.43 18.98
N TYR A 99 -22.04 6.46 18.71
CA TYR A 99 -22.14 7.61 19.60
C TYR A 99 -22.91 7.25 20.88
N THR A 100 -22.45 7.81 21.99
CA THR A 100 -23.14 7.72 23.29
C THR A 100 -22.82 8.94 24.13
N SER A 101 -23.79 9.34 24.95
CA SER A 101 -23.61 10.36 25.99
C SER A 101 -23.40 9.76 27.38
N HIS A 102 -23.44 8.42 27.51
CA HIS A 102 -23.23 7.74 28.77
C HIS A 102 -21.80 7.94 29.28
N ARG A 103 -21.66 8.18 30.59
CA ARG A 103 -20.37 8.42 31.25
C ARG A 103 -20.20 7.50 32.45
N TYR A 104 -19.04 6.87 32.53
CA TYR A 104 -18.55 6.12 33.68
C TYR A 104 -17.57 6.97 34.49
N THR A 105 -17.40 6.59 35.74
CA THR A 105 -16.54 7.24 36.72
C THR A 105 -15.58 6.22 37.34
N LEU A 106 -14.59 6.71 38.09
CA LEU A 106 -13.67 5.84 38.84
C LEU A 106 -14.37 4.96 39.90
N ASN A 107 -15.57 5.33 40.34
CA ASN A 107 -16.33 4.56 41.32
C ASN A 107 -17.05 3.35 40.69
N ASP A 108 -17.22 3.35 39.37
CA ASP A 108 -17.83 2.23 38.66
C ASP A 108 -16.84 1.06 38.55
N ASN A 109 -17.33 -0.18 38.64
CA ASN A 109 -16.48 -1.33 38.37
C ASN A 109 -16.15 -1.38 36.86
N PRO A 110 -14.87 -1.43 36.44
CA PRO A 110 -14.51 -1.36 35.03
C PRO A 110 -15.01 -2.55 34.20
N TYR A 111 -15.14 -3.75 34.80
CA TYR A 111 -15.67 -4.93 34.11
C TYR A 111 -17.17 -4.81 33.87
N THR A 112 -17.93 -4.39 34.89
CA THR A 112 -19.37 -4.15 34.76
C THR A 112 -19.66 -2.99 33.80
N ALA A 113 -18.86 -1.93 33.84
CA ALA A 113 -18.96 -0.82 32.88
C ALA A 113 -18.70 -1.28 31.44
N ALA A 114 -17.72 -2.15 31.21
CA ALA A 114 -17.44 -2.73 29.89
C ALA A 114 -18.58 -3.61 29.38
N GLU A 115 -19.18 -4.43 30.25
CA GLU A 115 -20.35 -5.24 29.92
C GLU A 115 -21.56 -4.36 29.60
N HIS A 116 -21.79 -3.31 30.38
CA HIS A 116 -22.83 -2.33 30.09
C HIS A 116 -22.58 -1.62 28.75
N PHE A 117 -21.34 -1.20 28.47
CA PHE A 117 -21.00 -0.56 27.21
C PHE A 117 -21.28 -1.47 26.02
N TRP A 118 -20.92 -2.76 26.13
CA TRP A 118 -21.29 -3.73 25.11
C TRP A 118 -22.81 -3.90 24.98
N ASN A 119 -23.49 -4.28 26.06
CA ASN A 119 -24.89 -4.68 26.03
C ASN A 119 -25.87 -3.55 25.72
N SER A 120 -25.56 -2.33 26.17
CA SER A 120 -26.47 -1.19 26.07
C SER A 120 -26.13 -0.24 24.92
N ILE A 121 -24.87 -0.20 24.47
CA ILE A 121 -24.40 0.78 23.48
C ILE A 121 -24.03 0.10 22.16
N LEU A 122 -23.07 -0.83 22.17
CA LEU A 122 -22.57 -1.42 20.92
C LEU A 122 -23.52 -2.49 20.35
N ALA A 123 -23.83 -3.52 21.14
CA ALA A 123 -24.55 -4.70 20.69
C ALA A 123 -25.92 -4.38 20.06
N PRO A 124 -26.76 -3.50 20.64
CA PRO A 124 -28.07 -3.19 20.04
C PRO A 124 -27.95 -2.61 18.63
N ARG A 125 -26.92 -1.79 18.37
CA ARG A 125 -26.72 -1.16 17.05
C ARG A 125 -26.28 -2.17 16.01
N VAL A 126 -25.29 -2.99 16.33
CA VAL A 126 -24.74 -3.97 15.38
C VAL A 126 -25.62 -5.20 15.19
N ASN A 127 -26.49 -5.53 16.16
CA ASN A 127 -27.44 -6.63 16.04
C ASN A 127 -28.71 -6.24 15.26
N ALA A 128 -29.01 -4.94 15.15
CA ALA A 128 -30.09 -4.43 14.30
C ALA A 128 -29.72 -4.40 12.80
N LEU A 129 -28.45 -4.58 12.46
CA LEU A 129 -27.99 -4.61 11.07
C LEU A 129 -28.40 -5.90 10.35
N SER A 130 -28.58 -5.79 9.03
CA SER A 130 -28.67 -6.98 8.19
C SER A 130 -27.36 -7.78 8.26
N PRO A 131 -27.38 -9.12 8.07
CA PRO A 131 -26.16 -9.91 8.00
C PRO A 131 -25.16 -9.39 6.97
N GLN A 132 -25.65 -8.85 5.85
CA GLN A 132 -24.83 -8.26 4.79
C GLN A 132 -24.11 -7.00 5.28
N ASP A 133 -24.82 -6.06 5.91
CA ASP A 133 -24.21 -4.83 6.43
C ASP A 133 -23.25 -5.12 7.58
N ARG A 134 -23.62 -6.06 8.45
CA ARG A 134 -22.77 -6.48 9.57
C ARG A 134 -21.41 -7.00 9.07
N ALA A 135 -21.41 -7.77 7.98
CA ALA A 135 -20.20 -8.31 7.37
C ALA A 135 -19.29 -7.25 6.72
N LEU A 136 -19.78 -6.02 6.52
CA LEU A 136 -18.99 -4.92 5.98
C LEU A 136 -18.14 -4.19 7.03
N ILE A 137 -18.37 -4.43 8.32
CA ILE A 137 -17.65 -3.77 9.43
C ILE A 137 -16.49 -4.65 9.87
N ASP A 138 -15.27 -4.11 9.84
CA ASP A 138 -14.08 -4.85 10.26
C ASP A 138 -13.77 -4.61 11.74
N TYR A 139 -13.87 -3.35 12.19
CA TYR A 139 -13.53 -2.94 13.54
C TYR A 139 -14.67 -2.22 14.23
N LEU A 140 -14.86 -2.51 15.53
CA LEU A 140 -15.67 -1.68 16.42
C LEU A 140 -14.76 -0.85 17.32
N GLU A 141 -14.91 0.46 17.23
CA GLU A 141 -14.27 1.41 18.12
C GLU A 141 -15.05 1.54 19.43
N GLY A 142 -14.32 1.56 20.54
CA GLY A 142 -14.89 1.73 21.88
C GLY A 142 -15.20 3.20 22.24
N PRO A 143 -15.17 3.54 23.55
CA PRO A 143 -15.32 4.91 24.01
C PRO A 143 -14.37 5.88 23.30
N ASN A 144 -14.87 7.06 22.96
CA ASN A 144 -14.10 8.13 22.35
C ASN A 144 -13.40 8.94 23.43
N GLU A 145 -12.07 8.96 23.41
CA GLU A 145 -11.22 9.73 24.29
C GLU A 145 -11.60 9.62 25.78
N ALA A 146 -11.88 10.76 26.42
CA ALA A 146 -12.34 10.86 27.81
C ALA A 146 -13.85 11.17 27.90
N ASP A 147 -14.59 11.00 26.81
CA ASP A 147 -16.01 11.37 26.77
C ASP A 147 -16.85 10.50 27.70
N SER A 148 -16.59 9.19 27.69
CA SER A 148 -17.41 8.21 28.41
C SER A 148 -16.69 7.49 29.53
N THR A 149 -15.36 7.59 29.63
CA THR A 149 -14.56 6.79 30.57
C THR A 149 -13.52 7.65 31.29
N PRO A 150 -13.13 7.30 32.53
CA PRO A 150 -11.96 7.89 33.17
C PRO A 150 -10.69 7.49 32.42
N THR A 151 -9.97 8.45 31.84
CA THR A 151 -8.80 8.17 30.99
C THR A 151 -7.72 9.24 31.15
N TRP A 152 -6.53 8.80 31.58
CA TRP A 152 -5.24 9.50 31.59
C TRP A 152 -4.90 10.49 32.71
N ASN A 153 -5.85 10.96 33.54
CA ASN A 153 -5.52 12.01 34.53
C ASN A 153 -4.82 11.50 35.79
N SER A 154 -4.90 10.20 36.07
CA SER A 154 -4.22 9.59 37.21
C SER A 154 -3.88 8.11 36.97
N PRO A 155 -2.94 7.53 37.74
CA PRO A 155 -2.65 6.10 37.68
C PRO A 155 -3.89 5.22 37.90
N ALA A 156 -4.85 5.68 38.73
CA ALA A 156 -6.09 4.96 38.97
C ALA A 156 -6.99 4.92 37.73
N GLU A 157 -7.10 6.03 36.99
CA GLU A 157 -7.86 6.09 35.73
C GLU A 157 -7.24 5.20 34.66
N VAL A 158 -5.91 5.20 34.56
CA VAL A 158 -5.19 4.35 33.60
C VAL A 158 -5.42 2.87 33.91
N ALA A 159 -5.32 2.48 35.18
CA ALA A 159 -5.59 1.10 35.61
C ALA A 159 -7.06 0.71 35.38
N TRP A 160 -7.99 1.62 35.64
CA TRP A 160 -9.42 1.43 35.37
C TRP A 160 -9.66 1.19 33.86
N TYR A 161 -9.07 2.03 33.00
CA TYR A 161 -9.30 1.93 31.57
C TYR A 161 -8.65 0.68 30.96
N ASN A 162 -7.49 0.26 31.48
CA ASN A 162 -6.91 -1.04 31.15
C ASN A 162 -7.87 -2.19 31.51
N ALA A 163 -8.40 -2.23 32.73
CA ALA A 163 -9.34 -3.27 33.17
C ALA A 163 -10.64 -3.28 32.35
N PHE A 164 -11.14 -2.10 31.97
CA PHE A 164 -12.29 -1.96 31.09
C PHE A 164 -12.03 -2.62 29.73
N TRP A 165 -10.89 -2.36 29.10
CA TRP A 165 -10.52 -2.95 27.81
C TRP A 165 -10.21 -4.44 27.89
N MET A 166 -9.67 -4.93 29.02
CA MET A 166 -9.53 -6.38 29.28
C MET A 166 -10.87 -7.12 29.20
N ARG A 167 -12.00 -6.44 29.46
CA ARG A 167 -13.35 -7.01 29.34
C ARG A 167 -14.05 -6.70 28.03
N LEU A 168 -13.97 -5.46 27.54
CA LEU A 168 -14.69 -5.04 26.33
C LEU A 168 -14.14 -5.71 25.06
N ALA A 169 -12.82 -5.84 24.93
CA ALA A 169 -12.21 -6.40 23.72
C ALA A 169 -12.68 -7.83 23.42
N PRO A 170 -12.69 -8.78 24.39
CA PRO A 170 -13.27 -10.11 24.17
C PRO A 170 -14.76 -10.10 23.79
N LEU A 171 -15.57 -9.18 24.33
CA LEU A 171 -16.98 -9.08 23.98
C LEU A 171 -17.17 -8.67 22.52
N ILE A 172 -16.43 -7.66 22.06
CA ILE A 172 -16.40 -7.23 20.65
C ILE A 172 -15.97 -8.39 19.74
N ALA A 173 -14.89 -9.09 20.10
CA ALA A 173 -14.37 -10.22 19.34
C ALA A 173 -15.35 -11.39 19.26
N SER A 174 -16.03 -11.72 20.36
CA SER A 174 -17.04 -12.79 20.40
C SER A 174 -18.23 -12.52 19.47
N ALA A 175 -18.48 -11.25 19.15
CA ALA A 175 -19.53 -10.84 18.22
C ALA A 175 -19.07 -10.85 16.75
N GLY A 176 -17.83 -11.22 16.46
CA GLY A 176 -17.28 -11.34 15.11
C GLY A 176 -16.65 -10.06 14.56
N PHE A 177 -16.36 -9.06 15.41
CA PHE A 177 -15.66 -7.84 15.02
C PHE A 177 -14.28 -7.76 15.66
N ARG A 178 -13.36 -6.99 15.07
CA ARG A 178 -12.08 -6.71 15.71
C ARG A 178 -12.20 -5.51 16.67
N PRO A 179 -11.65 -5.58 17.88
CA PRO A 179 -11.66 -4.44 18.79
C PRO A 179 -10.72 -3.34 18.30
N CYS A 180 -11.21 -2.10 18.22
CA CYS A 180 -10.41 -0.90 17.99
C CYS A 180 -10.41 -0.05 19.27
N ALA A 181 -9.29 -0.12 19.99
CA ALA A 181 -9.26 0.22 21.41
C ALA A 181 -8.76 1.63 21.69
N TYR A 182 -9.09 2.11 22.89
CA TYR A 182 -8.57 3.31 23.54
C TYR A 182 -9.01 4.67 22.97
N SER A 183 -8.93 4.90 21.64
CA SER A 183 -9.36 6.14 20.97
C SER A 183 -8.90 7.39 21.70
N ILE A 184 -7.59 7.62 21.75
CA ILE A 184 -7.01 8.65 22.64
C ILE A 184 -6.65 9.91 21.86
N SER A 185 -6.93 11.08 22.45
CA SER A 185 -6.55 12.38 21.91
C SER A 185 -5.04 12.58 21.85
N VAL A 186 -4.60 13.41 20.90
CA VAL A 186 -3.23 13.91 20.88
C VAL A 186 -2.86 14.56 22.22
N GLY A 187 -1.61 14.35 22.65
CA GLY A 187 -1.12 14.82 23.94
C GLY A 187 -1.28 13.79 25.07
N ASN A 188 -2.13 12.77 24.88
CA ASN A 188 -2.25 11.64 25.79
C ASN A 188 -1.40 10.43 25.33
N PRO A 189 -0.81 9.66 26.26
CA PRO A 189 -0.70 9.97 27.69
C PRO A 189 0.10 11.27 27.98
N PRO A 190 -0.27 12.02 29.02
CA PRO A 190 0.37 13.30 29.36
C PRO A 190 1.66 13.10 30.16
N GLY A 191 2.39 14.19 30.37
CA GLY A 191 3.57 14.22 31.24
C GLY A 191 4.90 14.01 30.51
N SER A 192 5.94 13.79 31.30
CA SER A 192 7.29 13.46 30.88
C SER A 192 7.37 12.07 30.21
N LEU A 193 8.47 11.77 29.53
CA LEU A 193 8.67 10.46 28.90
C LEU A 193 8.58 9.31 29.91
N GLU A 194 9.11 9.49 31.13
CA GLU A 194 9.03 8.47 32.18
C GLU A 194 7.57 8.19 32.60
N GLU A 195 6.77 9.23 32.75
CA GLU A 195 5.33 9.11 33.09
C GLU A 195 4.56 8.44 31.95
N ILE A 196 4.81 8.84 30.70
CA ILE A 196 4.22 8.22 29.51
C ILE A 196 4.55 6.72 29.48
N TYR A 197 5.81 6.35 29.70
CA TYR A 197 6.26 4.96 29.68
C TYR A 197 5.61 4.12 30.78
N LYS A 198 5.47 4.67 31.99
CA LYS A 198 4.73 4.00 33.08
C LYS A 198 3.26 3.77 32.73
N ILE A 199 2.64 4.71 32.01
CA ILE A 199 1.27 4.55 31.52
C ILE A 199 1.22 3.43 30.46
N LEU A 200 2.16 3.40 29.51
CA LEU A 200 2.28 2.34 28.51
C LEU A 200 2.46 0.96 29.15
N ASP A 201 3.30 0.85 30.18
CA ASP A 201 3.48 -0.40 30.95
C ASP A 201 2.16 -0.85 31.59
N THR A 202 1.38 0.09 32.12
CA THR A 202 0.10 -0.18 32.80
C THR A 202 -0.96 -0.71 31.83
N ILE A 203 -0.99 -0.22 30.59
CA ILE A 203 -1.97 -0.65 29.57
C ILE A 203 -1.47 -1.80 28.68
N ALA A 204 -0.19 -2.17 28.75
CA ALA A 204 0.38 -3.26 27.95
C ALA A 204 -0.42 -4.59 28.02
N PRO A 205 -1.00 -5.01 29.17
CA PRO A 205 -1.81 -6.22 29.24
C PRO A 205 -3.03 -6.21 28.30
N SER A 206 -3.82 -5.13 28.28
CA SER A 206 -4.98 -5.05 27.39
C SER A 206 -4.54 -4.93 25.92
N LEU A 207 -3.46 -4.21 25.63
CA LEU A 207 -2.90 -4.10 24.28
C LEU A 207 -2.51 -5.47 23.71
N ARG A 208 -1.98 -6.36 24.55
CA ARG A 208 -1.71 -7.76 24.17
C ARG A 208 -2.99 -8.52 23.84
N VAL A 209 -4.03 -8.37 24.66
CA VAL A 209 -5.35 -8.98 24.40
C VAL A 209 -5.93 -8.47 23.08
N ILE A 210 -5.90 -7.15 22.87
CA ILE A 210 -6.34 -6.51 21.63
C ILE A 210 -5.59 -7.09 20.43
N LYS A 211 -4.25 -7.17 20.50
CA LYS A 211 -3.42 -7.75 19.44
C LYS A 211 -3.79 -9.21 19.15
N GLN A 212 -3.94 -10.03 20.19
CA GLN A 212 -4.30 -11.45 20.07
C GLN A 212 -5.66 -11.65 19.38
N LEU A 213 -6.61 -10.74 19.61
CA LEU A 213 -7.92 -10.75 18.98
C LEU A 213 -7.92 -10.14 17.56
N GLY A 214 -6.75 -9.86 16.99
CA GLY A 214 -6.61 -9.20 15.68
C GLY A 214 -7.10 -7.75 15.66
N GLY A 215 -7.17 -7.12 16.84
CA GLY A 215 -7.60 -5.75 17.03
C GLY A 215 -6.54 -4.71 16.66
N ALA A 216 -6.90 -3.45 16.89
CA ALA A 216 -6.04 -2.30 16.66
C ALA A 216 -6.14 -1.29 17.81
N TRP A 217 -5.12 -0.44 17.95
CA TRP A 217 -5.18 0.76 18.79
C TRP A 217 -5.73 1.93 17.96
N SER A 218 -6.75 2.61 18.47
CA SER A 218 -7.25 3.89 17.97
C SER A 218 -6.50 5.08 18.61
N TYR A 219 -5.98 5.99 17.79
CA TYR A 219 -5.28 7.23 18.19
C TYR A 219 -5.78 8.42 17.37
N HIS A 220 -5.88 9.61 17.97
CA HIS A 220 -6.32 10.84 17.30
C HIS A 220 -5.18 11.86 17.18
N PRO A 221 -4.22 11.66 16.25
CA PRO A 221 -3.14 12.62 16.01
C PRO A 221 -3.61 13.90 15.33
N TYR A 222 -3.42 15.03 16.01
CA TYR A 222 -3.55 16.36 15.40
C TYR A 222 -2.23 17.11 15.46
N THR A 223 -1.87 17.84 14.40
CA THR A 223 -0.89 18.95 14.51
C THR A 223 -1.61 20.20 15.01
N ILE A 224 -0.88 21.04 15.75
CA ILE A 224 -1.35 22.39 16.09
C ILE A 224 -0.56 23.48 15.36
N LEU A 225 0.57 23.15 14.72
CA LEU A 225 1.54 24.14 14.21
C LEU A 225 1.68 24.17 12.70
N TYR A 226 1.13 23.19 11.97
CA TYR A 226 1.41 23.00 10.53
C TYR A 226 2.90 22.87 10.21
N THR A 227 3.71 22.44 11.17
CA THR A 227 5.13 22.22 10.92
C THR A 227 5.32 20.89 10.19
N LYS A 228 6.42 20.81 9.46
CA LYS A 228 6.92 19.59 8.82
C LYS A 228 8.17 19.06 9.52
N ASP A 229 8.50 19.64 10.68
CA ASP A 229 9.58 19.21 11.55
C ASP A 229 9.15 17.97 12.33
N VAL A 230 9.78 16.83 12.02
CA VAL A 230 9.50 15.55 12.67
C VAL A 230 9.76 15.60 14.18
N GLY A 231 10.77 16.34 14.64
CA GLY A 231 11.09 16.48 16.06
C GLY A 231 9.97 17.17 16.84
N ILE A 232 9.33 18.18 16.25
CA ILE A 232 8.16 18.83 16.83
C ILE A 232 6.92 17.92 16.72
N GLU A 233 6.68 17.34 15.54
CA GLU A 233 5.48 16.51 15.30
C GLU A 233 5.48 15.19 16.08
N ASN A 234 6.64 14.73 16.57
CA ASN A 234 6.74 13.64 17.55
C ASN A 234 6.07 13.96 18.89
N TRP A 235 5.64 15.20 19.14
CA TRP A 235 4.81 15.55 20.29
C TRP A 235 3.34 15.79 19.92
N TYR A 236 3.01 15.76 18.63
CA TYR A 236 1.71 16.04 18.02
C TYR A 236 1.27 14.92 17.07
N SER A 237 1.27 15.16 15.75
CA SER A 237 0.69 14.23 14.75
C SER A 237 1.45 12.91 14.58
N LEU A 238 2.72 12.87 15.00
CA LEU A 238 3.59 11.69 14.97
C LEU A 238 3.89 11.13 16.37
N ARG A 239 3.20 11.62 17.41
CA ARG A 239 3.46 11.24 18.81
C ARG A 239 3.36 9.75 19.09
N TYR A 240 2.54 9.03 18.32
CA TYR A 240 2.48 7.57 18.41
C TYR A 240 3.85 6.89 18.24
N ARG A 241 4.80 7.50 17.51
CA ARG A 241 6.15 6.96 17.34
C ARG A 241 6.91 6.83 18.66
N LEU A 242 6.60 7.66 19.66
CA LEU A 242 7.14 7.52 21.02
C LEU A 242 6.72 6.18 21.64
N PHE A 243 5.48 5.75 21.39
CA PHE A 243 4.93 4.52 21.95
C PHE A 243 5.59 3.29 21.30
N TYR A 244 5.69 3.29 19.97
CA TYR A 244 6.33 2.18 19.24
C TYR A 244 7.83 2.11 19.48
N SER A 245 8.51 3.25 19.66
CA SER A 245 9.92 3.27 20.07
C SER A 245 10.09 2.64 21.45
N TYR A 246 9.17 2.95 22.38
CA TYR A 246 9.16 2.32 23.71
C TYR A 246 8.89 0.82 23.61
N PHE A 247 7.88 0.40 22.83
CA PHE A 247 7.56 -1.01 22.61
C PHE A 247 8.74 -1.79 22.05
N ALA A 248 9.44 -1.26 21.04
CA ALA A 248 10.64 -1.91 20.51
C ALA A 248 11.70 -2.21 21.59
N SER A 249 11.75 -1.41 22.65
CA SER A 249 12.71 -1.57 23.75
C SER A 249 12.20 -2.38 24.95
N LYS A 250 10.91 -2.28 25.32
CA LYS A 250 10.36 -2.84 26.57
C LYS A 250 9.21 -3.82 26.38
N HIS A 251 8.48 -3.73 25.26
CA HIS A 251 7.37 -4.62 24.90
C HIS A 251 7.46 -5.01 23.43
N PRO A 252 8.53 -5.73 23.02
CA PRO A 252 8.78 -6.01 21.60
C PRO A 252 7.67 -6.84 20.97
N ASP A 253 6.87 -7.54 21.77
CA ASP A 253 5.67 -8.25 21.34
C ASP A 253 4.52 -7.33 20.89
N LEU A 254 4.62 -6.02 21.10
CA LEU A 254 3.63 -5.00 20.70
C LEU A 254 4.12 -4.10 19.54
N VAL A 255 5.35 -4.25 19.04
CA VAL A 255 5.92 -3.35 18.02
C VAL A 255 5.18 -3.37 16.66
N ASP A 256 4.42 -4.43 16.43
CA ASP A 256 3.58 -4.71 15.27
C ASP A 256 2.08 -4.72 15.63
N LEU A 257 1.70 -4.28 16.83
CA LEU A 257 0.29 -4.02 17.15
C LEU A 257 -0.26 -3.01 16.12
N PRO A 258 -1.33 -3.33 15.39
CA PRO A 258 -1.89 -2.39 14.42
C PRO A 258 -2.44 -1.14 15.12
N MET A 259 -2.25 0.03 14.51
CA MET A 259 -2.88 1.27 14.93
C MET A 259 -3.65 1.88 13.77
N ILE A 260 -4.84 2.40 14.08
CA ILE A 260 -5.68 3.19 13.18
C ILE A 260 -5.73 4.60 13.76
N LEU A 261 -5.37 5.59 12.95
CA LEU A 261 -5.50 6.99 13.33
C LEU A 261 -6.96 7.40 13.05
N THR A 262 -7.86 7.02 13.93
CA THR A 262 -9.32 7.07 13.68
C THR A 262 -9.88 8.49 13.68
N GLU A 263 -9.09 9.47 14.10
CA GLU A 263 -9.29 10.88 13.81
C GLU A 263 -7.94 11.51 13.56
N GLY A 264 -7.90 12.62 12.84
CA GLY A 264 -6.66 13.36 12.70
C GLY A 264 -6.76 14.51 11.71
N GLY A 265 -5.68 15.28 11.64
CA GLY A 265 -5.63 16.51 10.87
C GLY A 265 -4.97 17.62 11.68
N VAL A 266 -5.61 18.78 11.70
CA VAL A 266 -5.13 19.96 12.43
C VAL A 266 -6.17 20.36 13.46
N ASP A 267 -5.73 20.61 14.68
CA ASP A 267 -6.55 21.14 15.77
C ASP A 267 -5.72 22.07 16.67
N GLY A 268 -6.33 22.92 17.50
CA GLY A 268 -5.61 23.62 18.57
C GLY A 268 -4.99 24.98 18.22
N GLN A 269 -5.46 25.68 17.19
CA GLN A 269 -5.10 27.09 16.97
C GLN A 269 -6.17 28.05 17.52
N SER A 270 -5.73 29.03 18.30
CA SER A 270 -6.60 30.14 18.75
C SER A 270 -6.93 31.03 17.55
N SER A 271 -8.14 30.90 17.02
CA SER A 271 -8.63 31.64 15.86
C SER A 271 -10.09 32.07 16.07
N PRO A 272 -10.53 33.22 15.52
CA PRO A 272 -11.95 33.61 15.53
C PRO A 272 -12.88 32.59 14.88
N LEU A 273 -12.34 31.70 14.03
CA LEU A 273 -13.07 30.62 13.36
C LEU A 273 -13.20 29.35 14.20
N GLY A 274 -12.61 29.32 15.41
CA GLY A 274 -12.63 28.15 16.29
C GLY A 274 -11.54 27.11 15.97
N PRO A 275 -11.61 25.93 16.60
CA PRO A 275 -10.65 24.84 16.39
C PRO A 275 -10.68 24.28 14.95
N GLY A 276 -9.78 23.35 14.62
CA GLY A 276 -9.76 22.71 13.29
C GLY A 276 -8.89 23.40 12.23
N TRP A 277 -8.77 22.75 11.08
CA TRP A 277 -7.84 23.16 10.02
C TRP A 277 -8.19 24.53 9.41
N LYS A 278 -9.49 24.87 9.32
CA LYS A 278 -9.95 26.20 8.87
C LYS A 278 -9.66 27.30 9.90
N GLY A 279 -9.51 26.93 11.17
CA GLY A 279 -9.11 27.84 12.23
C GLY A 279 -7.65 28.26 12.12
N GLY A 280 -6.75 27.31 11.86
CA GLY A 280 -5.29 27.53 11.86
C GLY A 280 -4.63 27.79 10.50
N GLY A 281 -5.41 27.85 9.42
CA GLY A 281 -4.87 27.92 8.06
C GLY A 281 -5.95 28.03 6.99
N ASP A 282 -5.55 27.73 5.76
CA ASP A 282 -6.43 27.64 4.60
C ASP A 282 -6.30 26.27 3.92
N ALA A 283 -7.07 26.06 2.85
CA ALA A 283 -7.05 24.81 2.12
C ALA A 283 -5.67 24.46 1.55
N ALA A 284 -4.92 25.45 1.03
CA ALA A 284 -3.61 25.21 0.43
C ALA A 284 -2.59 24.75 1.48
N LYS A 285 -2.56 25.43 2.63
CA LYS A 285 -1.69 25.08 3.76
C LYS A 285 -2.04 23.69 4.32
N PHE A 286 -3.31 23.36 4.42
CA PHE A 286 -3.74 22.05 4.89
C PHE A 286 -3.39 20.93 3.92
N GLN A 287 -3.64 21.12 2.62
CA GLN A 287 -3.25 20.18 1.57
C GLN A 287 -1.73 19.94 1.54
N ASP A 288 -0.93 21.00 1.66
CA ASP A 288 0.53 20.93 1.70
C ASP A 288 1.05 20.15 2.92
N TRP A 289 0.43 20.34 4.08
CA TRP A 289 0.75 19.57 5.29
C TRP A 289 0.29 18.12 5.18
N LEU A 290 -0.92 17.86 4.69
CA LEU A 290 -1.44 16.50 4.48
C LEU A 290 -0.56 15.68 3.53
N ALA A 291 -0.05 16.29 2.45
CA ALA A 291 0.86 15.61 1.53
C ALA A 291 2.16 15.17 2.22
N TRP A 292 2.72 16.04 3.08
CA TRP A 292 3.88 15.69 3.91
C TRP A 292 3.53 14.61 4.95
N TRP A 293 2.42 14.78 5.66
CA TRP A 293 2.04 13.88 6.74
C TRP A 293 1.73 12.48 6.23
N ASP A 294 1.04 12.35 5.09
CA ASP A 294 0.82 11.07 4.41
C ASP A 294 2.15 10.39 4.05
N ASN A 295 3.18 11.13 3.65
CA ASN A 295 4.51 10.58 3.42
C ASN A 295 5.16 10.06 4.71
N GLU A 296 4.91 10.71 5.85
CA GLU A 296 5.42 10.26 7.15
C GLU A 296 4.71 9.00 7.64
N ILE A 297 3.39 9.00 7.73
CA ILE A 297 2.63 7.86 8.27
C ILE A 297 2.71 6.63 7.36
N ARG A 298 3.06 6.78 6.07
CA ARG A 298 3.37 5.66 5.16
C ARG A 298 4.67 4.94 5.52
N LYS A 299 5.60 5.58 6.24
CA LYS A 299 6.86 4.96 6.70
C LYS A 299 6.64 3.99 7.87
N ASP A 300 5.48 4.08 8.53
CA ASP A 300 5.16 3.35 9.73
C ASP A 300 4.24 2.16 9.39
N PRO A 301 4.78 0.92 9.25
CA PRO A 301 4.02 -0.22 8.73
C PRO A 301 2.87 -0.67 9.64
N TYR A 302 2.96 -0.36 10.94
CA TYR A 302 1.92 -0.63 11.94
C TYR A 302 0.72 0.32 11.84
N ILE A 303 0.82 1.44 11.10
CA ILE A 303 -0.31 2.34 10.84
C ILE A 303 -1.13 1.79 9.67
N LEU A 304 -2.39 1.43 9.91
CA LEU A 304 -3.27 0.90 8.87
C LEU A 304 -3.82 1.99 7.95
N GLY A 305 -4.12 3.16 8.53
CA GLY A 305 -4.61 4.37 7.88
C GLY A 305 -4.99 5.44 8.88
N CYS A 306 -5.39 6.60 8.36
CA CYS A 306 -5.88 7.76 9.08
C CYS A 306 -7.21 8.21 8.49
N THR A 307 -8.19 8.50 9.33
CA THR A 307 -9.46 9.09 8.92
C THR A 307 -9.53 10.52 9.40
N LEU A 308 -9.46 11.47 8.46
CA LEU A 308 -9.48 12.90 8.75
C LEU A 308 -10.83 13.30 9.37
N PHE A 309 -10.77 14.03 10.48
CA PHE A 309 -11.95 14.62 11.11
C PHE A 309 -12.23 15.96 10.43
N GLN A 310 -13.37 16.16 9.76
CA GLN A 310 -14.47 15.22 9.49
C GLN A 310 -15.16 15.50 8.15
N SER A 311 -16.06 14.61 7.70
CA SER A 311 -16.97 14.89 6.60
C SER A 311 -18.43 14.59 6.98
N GLY A 312 -19.33 15.49 6.57
CA GLY A 312 -20.77 15.30 6.65
C GLY A 312 -21.49 16.17 7.67
N ASP A 313 -20.81 16.78 8.64
CA ASP A 313 -21.40 17.79 9.53
C ASP A 313 -20.97 19.21 9.15
N LEU A 314 -21.82 19.90 8.40
CA LEU A 314 -21.53 21.26 7.93
C LEU A 314 -21.83 22.35 8.98
N VAL A 315 -22.37 21.98 10.15
CA VAL A 315 -22.85 22.94 11.16
C VAL A 315 -22.10 22.79 12.47
N GLY A 316 -22.09 21.59 13.07
CA GLY A 316 -21.50 21.38 14.40
C GLY A 316 -19.98 21.41 14.39
N TRP A 317 -19.37 20.72 13.43
CA TRP A 317 -17.91 20.61 13.25
C TRP A 317 -17.42 21.26 11.95
N TRP A 318 -18.00 22.39 11.58
CA TRP A 318 -17.79 23.03 10.27
C TRP A 318 -16.33 23.41 10.00
N SER A 319 -15.56 23.75 11.03
CA SER A 319 -14.16 24.17 10.92
C SER A 319 -13.19 23.01 10.63
N PHE A 320 -13.66 21.77 10.83
CA PHE A 320 -12.97 20.53 10.51
C PHE A 320 -13.43 19.91 9.18
N ASP A 321 -14.55 20.38 8.64
CA ASP A 321 -15.19 19.76 7.47
C ASP A 321 -14.25 19.70 6.24
N ILE A 322 -14.10 18.50 5.68
CA ILE A 322 -13.17 18.13 4.61
C ILE A 322 -13.77 18.39 3.21
N GLU A 323 -15.07 18.67 3.10
CA GLU A 323 -15.75 18.92 1.81
C GLU A 323 -14.99 19.90 0.89
N PRO A 324 -14.45 21.05 1.37
CA PRO A 324 -13.74 22.00 0.53
C PRO A 324 -12.46 21.47 -0.11
N ILE A 325 -11.87 20.40 0.44
CA ILE A 325 -10.66 19.77 -0.09
C ILE A 325 -10.91 18.38 -0.67
N ALA A 326 -12.17 17.93 -0.75
CA ALA A 326 -12.50 16.55 -1.11
C ALA A 326 -12.01 16.16 -2.50
N ALA A 327 -12.13 17.05 -3.48
CA ALA A 327 -11.62 16.82 -4.83
C ALA A 327 -10.09 16.64 -4.86
N TRP A 328 -9.37 17.47 -4.11
CA TRP A 328 -7.92 17.33 -3.96
C TRP A 328 -7.56 16.01 -3.27
N LEU A 329 -8.25 15.65 -2.18
CA LEU A 329 -7.97 14.43 -1.45
C LEU A 329 -8.22 13.19 -2.33
N ALA A 330 -9.33 13.18 -3.08
CA ALA A 330 -9.62 12.12 -4.05
C ALA A 330 -8.50 11.99 -5.10
N GLN A 331 -8.01 13.11 -5.63
CA GLN A 331 -6.90 13.11 -6.58
C GLN A 331 -5.59 12.63 -5.92
N HIS A 332 -5.30 13.04 -4.69
CA HIS A 332 -4.15 12.58 -3.92
C HIS A 332 -4.18 11.05 -3.71
N LEU A 333 -5.33 10.51 -3.32
CA LEU A 333 -5.55 9.07 -3.18
C LEU A 333 -5.36 8.31 -4.51
N GLN A 334 -5.87 8.86 -5.61
CA GLN A 334 -5.72 8.28 -6.96
C GLN A 334 -4.28 8.29 -7.43
N ASN A 335 -3.55 9.39 -7.20
CA ASN A 335 -2.14 9.53 -7.54
C ASN A 335 -1.28 8.54 -6.74
N ASN A 336 -1.70 8.18 -5.53
CA ASN A 336 -1.01 7.21 -4.66
C ASN A 336 -1.56 5.78 -4.80
N ARG A 337 -2.20 5.41 -5.91
CA ARG A 337 -2.61 4.01 -6.11
C ARG A 337 -1.40 3.12 -6.34
N ALA A 338 -1.45 1.92 -5.76
CA ALA A 338 -0.41 0.92 -5.95
C ALA A 338 -0.31 0.56 -7.44
N THR A 339 0.78 0.96 -8.10
CA THR A 339 1.13 0.44 -9.43
C THR A 339 1.76 -0.94 -9.31
N GLY A 340 1.21 -1.81 -8.44
CA GLY A 340 1.82 -2.92 -7.67
C GLY A 340 2.73 -3.94 -8.34
N THR A 341 3.13 -3.75 -9.61
CA THR A 341 4.11 -4.53 -10.36
C THR A 341 5.11 -3.62 -11.08
N PRO A 342 6.33 -4.09 -11.39
CA PRO A 342 7.28 -3.34 -12.23
C PRO A 342 6.69 -2.91 -13.57
N ARG A 343 5.78 -3.69 -14.16
CA ARG A 343 5.04 -3.36 -15.39
C ARG A 343 4.27 -2.04 -15.24
N GLN A 344 3.42 -1.94 -14.22
CA GLN A 344 2.56 -0.78 -14.01
C GLN A 344 3.40 0.45 -13.62
N ALA A 345 4.44 0.27 -12.79
CA ALA A 345 5.37 1.37 -12.48
C ALA A 345 6.08 1.90 -13.74
N ARG A 346 6.44 1.00 -14.67
CA ARG A 346 7.04 1.35 -15.95
C ARG A 346 6.05 1.99 -16.93
N GLN A 347 4.75 1.70 -16.81
CA GLN A 347 3.68 2.30 -17.62
C GLN A 347 3.38 3.75 -17.20
N ALA A 348 3.57 4.10 -15.93
CA ALA A 348 3.19 5.40 -15.36
C ALA A 348 3.84 6.59 -16.09
N ALA A 349 3.13 7.72 -16.18
CA ALA A 349 3.66 8.97 -16.72
C ALA A 349 4.75 9.56 -15.80
N ASN A 350 5.59 10.44 -16.33
CA ASN A 350 6.56 11.15 -15.50
C ASN A 350 5.85 12.03 -14.48
N GLY A 351 6.27 11.96 -13.21
CA GLY A 351 5.63 12.67 -12.11
C GLY A 351 4.51 11.91 -11.40
N GLN A 352 4.06 10.77 -11.93
CA GLN A 352 3.13 9.91 -11.20
C GLN A 352 3.85 9.16 -10.08
N ALA A 353 3.21 9.11 -8.91
CA ALA A 353 3.67 8.24 -7.84
C ALA A 353 3.42 6.78 -8.24
N VAL A 354 4.36 5.93 -7.87
CA VAL A 354 4.38 4.52 -8.23
C VAL A 354 4.88 3.70 -7.06
N THR A 355 4.44 2.45 -7.03
CA THR A 355 4.97 1.45 -6.12
C THR A 355 5.05 0.10 -6.77
N ILE A 356 6.08 -0.64 -6.38
CA ILE A 356 6.18 -2.06 -6.67
C ILE A 356 5.94 -2.78 -5.37
N SER A 357 5.07 -3.79 -5.37
CA SER A 357 4.96 -4.71 -4.24
C SER A 357 5.58 -6.05 -4.59
N GLY A 358 6.48 -6.53 -3.73
CA GLY A 358 7.11 -7.84 -3.83
C GLY A 358 7.94 -8.04 -5.10
N GLY A 359 8.56 -6.99 -5.64
CA GLY A 359 9.52 -7.09 -6.74
C GLY A 359 10.81 -7.76 -6.30
N VAL A 360 11.62 -8.24 -7.25
CA VAL A 360 12.88 -8.93 -6.97
C VAL A 360 14.05 -8.08 -7.45
N VAL A 361 14.98 -7.76 -6.54
CA VAL A 361 16.21 -7.03 -6.87
C VAL A 361 17.11 -7.93 -7.72
N SER A 362 17.27 -7.60 -8.99
CA SER A 362 18.09 -8.38 -9.93
C SER A 362 19.50 -7.82 -10.11
N ALA A 363 19.70 -6.53 -9.83
CA ALA A 363 21.01 -5.91 -9.72
C ALA A 363 20.99 -4.80 -8.67
N ALA A 364 22.12 -4.59 -8.01
CA ALA A 364 22.31 -3.52 -7.03
C ALA A 364 23.67 -2.86 -7.27
N PHE A 365 23.66 -1.55 -7.41
CA PHE A 365 24.81 -0.67 -7.61
C PHE A 365 24.73 0.48 -6.59
N PRO A 366 25.82 1.19 -6.30
CA PRO A 366 25.73 2.40 -5.48
C PRO A 366 24.67 3.38 -6.02
N GLY A 367 23.60 3.60 -5.26
CA GLY A 367 22.52 4.52 -5.58
C GLY A 367 21.47 4.02 -6.59
N VAL A 368 21.64 2.83 -7.17
CA VAL A 368 20.75 2.30 -8.21
C VAL A 368 20.52 0.81 -8.02
N LEU A 369 19.28 0.37 -8.15
CA LEU A 369 18.91 -1.04 -8.19
C LEU A 369 18.00 -1.31 -9.37
N TYR A 370 18.00 -2.56 -9.83
CA TYR A 370 17.05 -3.05 -10.84
C TYR A 370 16.10 -4.01 -10.17
N VAL A 371 14.79 -3.77 -10.34
CA VAL A 371 13.72 -4.58 -9.77
C VAL A 371 12.92 -5.22 -10.89
N GLN A 372 12.74 -6.53 -10.85
CA GLN A 372 11.93 -7.27 -11.81
C GLN A 372 10.78 -8.02 -11.14
N SER A 373 9.75 -8.33 -11.91
CA SER A 373 8.65 -9.17 -11.44
C SER A 373 9.14 -10.59 -11.22
N PRO A 374 8.56 -11.35 -10.26
CA PRO A 374 8.97 -12.75 -10.00
C PRO A 374 8.88 -13.66 -11.24
N ASP A 375 7.92 -13.41 -12.12
CA ASP A 375 7.74 -14.11 -13.40
C ASP A 375 8.72 -13.67 -14.50
N ARG A 376 9.54 -12.64 -14.23
CA ARG A 376 10.51 -12.03 -15.16
C ARG A 376 9.89 -11.40 -16.41
N ALA A 377 8.60 -11.04 -16.37
CA ALA A 377 7.92 -10.39 -17.48
C ALA A 377 8.35 -8.92 -17.65
N HIS A 378 8.62 -8.21 -16.54
CA HIS A 378 9.01 -6.80 -16.57
C HIS A 378 10.06 -6.48 -15.52
N GLY A 379 10.95 -5.56 -15.87
CA GLY A 379 11.90 -4.95 -14.94
C GLY A 379 11.93 -3.44 -15.08
N VAL A 380 12.41 -2.77 -14.04
CA VAL A 380 12.53 -1.31 -13.99
C VAL A 380 13.72 -0.91 -13.12
N ARG A 381 14.36 0.18 -13.53
CA ARG A 381 15.42 0.84 -12.75
C ARG A 381 14.80 1.59 -11.56
N VAL A 382 15.46 1.53 -10.41
CA VAL A 382 15.08 2.25 -9.20
C VAL A 382 16.30 3.01 -8.71
N GLU A 383 16.17 4.32 -8.56
CA GLU A 383 17.22 5.20 -8.07
C GLU A 383 16.96 5.55 -6.60
N LYS A 384 17.87 5.11 -5.72
CA LYS A 384 17.81 5.34 -4.28
C LYS A 384 19.21 5.30 -3.70
N ALA A 385 19.71 6.45 -3.24
CA ALA A 385 20.93 6.50 -2.44
C ALA A 385 20.79 5.66 -1.16
N ASN A 386 21.84 4.93 -0.80
CA ASN A 386 21.89 4.11 0.41
C ASN A 386 20.69 3.17 0.55
N HIS A 387 20.31 2.47 -0.53
CA HIS A 387 19.11 1.62 -0.56
C HIS A 387 19.17 0.41 0.39
N GLY A 388 20.35 0.01 0.88
CA GLY A 388 20.51 -1.04 1.90
C GLY A 388 20.19 -2.49 1.47
N VAL A 389 19.58 -2.69 0.30
CA VAL A 389 19.20 -4.02 -0.21
C VAL A 389 20.27 -4.68 -1.10
N GLN A 390 20.24 -6.01 -1.17
CA GLN A 390 21.15 -6.86 -1.96
C GLN A 390 20.44 -7.54 -3.13
N VAL A 391 21.21 -8.07 -4.09
CA VAL A 391 20.67 -8.92 -5.17
C VAL A 391 19.94 -10.13 -4.58
N GLY A 392 18.77 -10.46 -5.13
CA GLY A 392 17.89 -11.51 -4.63
C GLY A 392 16.92 -11.05 -3.54
N ALA A 393 17.04 -9.83 -3.02
CA ALA A 393 16.06 -9.32 -2.08
C ALA A 393 14.67 -9.18 -2.75
N ARG A 394 13.63 -9.68 -2.09
CA ARG A 394 12.25 -9.33 -2.41
C ARG A 394 11.96 -7.99 -1.75
N VAL A 395 11.44 -7.03 -2.49
CA VAL A 395 11.30 -5.64 -2.03
C VAL A 395 9.96 -5.04 -2.36
N ASP A 396 9.50 -4.17 -1.47
CA ASP A 396 8.55 -3.13 -1.80
C ASP A 396 9.31 -1.83 -2.11
N VAL A 397 8.85 -1.08 -3.11
CA VAL A 397 9.44 0.18 -3.55
C VAL A 397 8.33 1.22 -3.66
N SER A 398 8.59 2.45 -3.21
CA SER A 398 7.74 3.60 -3.50
C SER A 398 8.54 4.81 -3.95
N GLY A 399 7.99 5.57 -4.89
CA GLY A 399 8.59 6.79 -5.39
C GLY A 399 7.83 7.40 -6.55
N ILE A 400 8.53 8.20 -7.34
CA ILE A 400 7.97 8.88 -8.52
C ILE A 400 8.56 8.30 -9.80
N ALA A 401 7.69 8.03 -10.79
CA ALA A 401 8.11 7.59 -12.11
C ALA A 401 8.79 8.75 -12.88
N ARG A 402 9.92 8.45 -13.52
CA ARG A 402 10.75 9.38 -14.29
C ARG A 402 11.36 8.68 -15.51
N THR A 403 11.90 9.47 -16.44
CA THR A 403 12.74 9.00 -17.56
C THR A 403 14.06 9.73 -17.49
N ASN A 404 15.18 9.01 -17.58
CA ASN A 404 16.51 9.64 -17.53
C ASN A 404 16.93 10.16 -18.93
N ALA A 405 18.09 10.83 -18.99
CA ALA A 405 18.64 11.39 -20.23
C ALA A 405 18.94 10.33 -21.31
N ASP A 406 19.16 9.08 -20.90
CA ASP A 406 19.39 7.93 -21.78
C ASP A 406 18.08 7.34 -22.35
N GLY A 407 16.91 7.84 -21.92
CA GLY A 407 15.60 7.34 -22.34
C GLY A 407 15.09 6.12 -21.55
N GLU A 408 15.77 5.73 -20.47
CA GLU A 408 15.38 4.64 -19.59
C GLU A 408 14.37 5.13 -18.53
N LYS A 409 13.29 4.37 -18.36
CA LYS A 409 12.29 4.58 -17.32
C LYS A 409 12.83 4.12 -15.98
N TYR A 410 12.67 4.96 -14.96
CA TYR A 410 13.07 4.64 -13.61
C TYR A 410 12.08 5.15 -12.56
N ILE A 411 12.21 4.62 -11.36
CA ILE A 411 11.54 5.12 -10.16
C ILE A 411 12.57 5.89 -9.35
N GLN A 412 12.34 7.19 -9.16
CA GLN A 412 13.05 7.96 -8.14
C GLN A 412 12.43 7.60 -6.79
N ALA A 413 13.06 6.68 -6.07
CA ALA A 413 12.45 6.06 -4.90
C ALA A 413 12.63 6.91 -3.63
N ASP A 414 11.53 7.05 -2.89
CA ASP A 414 11.50 7.63 -1.55
C ASP A 414 11.98 6.59 -0.52
N TRP A 415 11.52 5.35 -0.67
CA TRP A 415 11.92 4.23 0.17
C TRP A 415 11.93 2.89 -0.58
N VAL A 416 12.71 1.96 -0.05
CA VAL A 416 12.81 0.56 -0.46
C VAL A 416 12.83 -0.28 0.82
N SER A 417 11.97 -1.29 0.92
CA SER A 417 11.90 -2.18 2.09
C SER A 417 12.07 -3.63 1.67
N ALA A 418 12.88 -4.39 2.39
CA ALA A 418 13.10 -5.81 2.14
C ALA A 418 12.05 -6.67 2.84
N LEU A 419 11.51 -7.64 2.10
CA LEU A 419 10.49 -8.60 2.55
C LEU A 419 11.03 -10.03 2.71
N GLY A 420 12.28 -10.28 2.30
CA GLY A 420 12.89 -11.60 2.26
C GLY A 420 13.87 -11.74 1.09
N SER A 421 14.27 -12.97 0.77
CA SER A 421 15.16 -13.25 -0.36
C SER A 421 14.59 -14.37 -1.25
N VAL A 422 14.86 -14.26 -2.55
CA VAL A 422 14.48 -15.24 -3.58
C VAL A 422 15.60 -15.38 -4.61
N PRO A 423 15.77 -16.56 -5.23
CA PRO A 423 16.73 -16.73 -6.32
C PRO A 423 16.42 -15.82 -7.51
N VAL A 424 17.48 -15.35 -8.19
CA VAL A 424 17.37 -14.55 -9.41
C VAL A 424 17.98 -15.32 -10.57
N SER A 425 17.24 -15.47 -11.66
CA SER A 425 17.72 -16.15 -12.87
C SER A 425 17.59 -15.24 -14.10
N PRO A 426 18.66 -15.03 -14.87
CA PRO A 426 18.62 -14.18 -16.06
C PRO A 426 17.82 -14.82 -17.20
N LEU A 427 17.39 -13.99 -18.15
CA LEU A 427 16.90 -14.45 -19.45
C LEU A 427 18.06 -14.54 -20.45
N ALA A 428 18.13 -15.61 -21.24
CA ALA A 428 19.05 -15.70 -22.37
C ALA A 428 18.52 -14.88 -23.54
N ILE A 429 19.26 -13.87 -24.00
CA ILE A 429 18.80 -12.94 -25.05
C ILE A 429 19.86 -12.81 -26.13
N ARG A 430 19.44 -12.86 -27.41
CA ARG A 430 20.31 -12.57 -28.56
C ARG A 430 20.57 -11.08 -28.68
N SER A 431 21.70 -10.68 -29.25
CA SER A 431 22.08 -9.28 -29.26
C SER A 431 21.08 -8.37 -29.98
N THR A 432 20.53 -8.86 -31.09
CA THR A 432 19.48 -8.18 -31.88
C THR A 432 18.16 -7.93 -31.16
N TRP A 433 17.92 -8.60 -30.03
CA TRP A 433 16.69 -8.48 -29.25
C TRP A 433 16.88 -7.64 -27.98
N LEU A 434 18.10 -7.17 -27.70
CA LEU A 434 18.37 -6.38 -26.51
C LEU A 434 17.78 -4.97 -26.65
N GLY A 435 17.07 -4.51 -25.63
CA GLY A 435 16.36 -3.24 -25.61
C GLY A 435 14.95 -3.33 -26.24
N GLY A 436 14.82 -3.99 -27.38
CA GLY A 436 13.54 -4.17 -28.10
C GLY A 436 12.90 -2.87 -28.60
N GLY A 437 11.66 -2.96 -29.08
CA GLY A 437 10.88 -1.81 -29.58
C GLY A 437 10.28 -0.94 -28.46
N PRO A 438 9.66 0.21 -28.77
CA PRO A 438 8.96 1.01 -27.77
C PRO A 438 7.78 0.23 -27.15
N TRP A 439 7.62 0.35 -25.83
CA TRP A 439 6.51 -0.28 -25.11
C TRP A 439 5.65 0.79 -24.45
N LEU A 440 4.42 0.96 -24.96
CA LEU A 440 3.45 1.96 -24.50
C LEU A 440 4.03 3.37 -24.36
N TYR A 441 5.08 3.67 -25.13
CA TYR A 441 5.82 4.92 -24.96
C TYR A 441 4.99 6.09 -25.47
N ASN A 442 4.76 7.07 -24.60
CA ASN A 442 4.14 8.34 -24.96
C ASN A 442 5.14 9.49 -24.72
N PRO A 443 5.62 10.16 -25.78
CA PRO A 443 6.61 11.23 -25.65
C PRO A 443 6.07 12.48 -24.96
N ALA A 444 4.74 12.72 -24.96
CA ALA A 444 4.15 13.88 -24.32
C ALA A 444 4.12 13.75 -22.79
N THR A 445 3.92 12.53 -22.28
CA THR A 445 3.77 12.28 -20.84
C THR A 445 4.96 11.56 -20.21
N GLY A 446 5.84 10.98 -21.03
CA GLY A 446 6.89 10.06 -20.59
C GLY A 446 6.36 8.73 -20.05
N ALA A 447 5.10 8.39 -20.30
CA ALA A 447 4.54 7.07 -19.99
C ALA A 447 5.21 5.97 -20.82
N GLY A 448 5.31 4.76 -20.28
CA GLY A 448 5.94 3.62 -20.94
C GLY A 448 7.47 3.71 -21.04
N GLN A 449 8.06 2.90 -21.91
CA GLN A 449 9.51 2.79 -22.09
C GLN A 449 9.88 2.92 -23.56
N ARG A 450 10.82 3.82 -23.86
CA ARG A 450 11.44 3.92 -25.19
C ARG A 450 12.17 2.63 -25.52
N GLY A 451 12.02 2.16 -26.75
CA GLY A 451 12.86 1.10 -27.31
C GLY A 451 14.21 1.66 -27.74
N VAL A 452 15.11 0.76 -28.11
CA VAL A 452 16.34 1.13 -28.82
C VAL A 452 16.01 1.49 -30.26
N THR A 453 16.80 2.34 -30.89
CA THR A 453 16.62 2.76 -32.28
C THR A 453 16.69 1.55 -33.22
N GLY A 454 15.66 1.36 -34.04
CA GLY A 454 15.53 0.19 -34.91
C GLY A 454 15.19 -1.12 -34.19
N GLY A 455 15.05 -1.11 -32.86
CA GLY A 455 14.67 -2.27 -32.08
C GLY A 455 13.25 -2.75 -32.39
N VAL A 456 13.09 -4.07 -32.46
CA VAL A 456 11.80 -4.74 -32.69
C VAL A 456 11.45 -5.68 -31.54
N GLY A 457 10.19 -6.08 -31.45
CA GLY A 457 9.74 -7.06 -30.46
C GLY A 457 9.62 -6.52 -29.04
N VAL A 458 9.67 -7.43 -28.06
CA VAL A 458 9.39 -7.15 -26.64
C VAL A 458 10.48 -6.26 -26.03
N ASN A 459 10.07 -5.21 -25.34
CA ASN A 459 10.99 -4.32 -24.64
C ASN A 459 11.44 -4.89 -23.29
N ASN A 460 12.68 -5.37 -23.24
CA ASN A 460 13.30 -6.02 -22.08
C ASN A 460 14.19 -5.09 -21.24
N ILE A 461 14.19 -3.77 -21.49
CA ILE A 461 14.90 -2.80 -20.63
C ILE A 461 14.42 -2.94 -19.19
N GLY A 462 15.37 -3.03 -18.27
CA GLY A 462 15.17 -3.23 -16.84
C GLY A 462 15.23 -4.70 -16.37
N LEU A 463 15.18 -5.69 -17.28
CA LEU A 463 15.26 -7.12 -16.92
C LEU A 463 16.72 -7.59 -16.81
N LEU A 464 16.96 -8.60 -15.97
CA LEU A 464 18.24 -9.30 -15.95
C LEU A 464 18.37 -10.25 -17.14
N ALA A 465 19.43 -10.07 -17.93
CA ALA A 465 19.71 -10.89 -19.10
C ALA A 465 21.14 -11.41 -19.12
N THR A 466 21.32 -12.50 -19.85
CA THR A 466 22.62 -13.05 -20.25
C THR A 466 22.74 -12.98 -21.76
N VAL A 467 23.89 -12.47 -22.22
CA VAL A 467 24.30 -12.44 -23.62
C VAL A 467 25.66 -13.11 -23.80
N TRP A 468 25.98 -13.44 -25.05
CA TRP A 468 27.24 -14.04 -25.46
C TRP A 468 27.79 -13.28 -26.65
N GLY A 469 29.10 -13.27 -26.80
CA GLY A 469 29.72 -12.69 -27.99
C GLY A 469 31.24 -12.72 -27.94
N ARG A 470 31.85 -12.47 -29.08
CA ARG A 470 33.27 -12.16 -29.21
C ARG A 470 33.50 -10.70 -28.82
N VAL A 471 34.54 -10.44 -28.03
CA VAL A 471 34.97 -9.09 -27.69
C VAL A 471 35.52 -8.42 -28.94
N ASP A 472 34.81 -7.42 -29.44
CA ASP A 472 35.20 -6.62 -30.60
C ASP A 472 36.21 -5.54 -30.20
N SER A 473 35.88 -4.77 -29.16
CA SER A 473 36.71 -3.66 -28.70
C SER A 473 36.54 -3.39 -27.21
N VAL A 474 37.60 -2.84 -26.60
CA VAL A 474 37.66 -2.50 -25.17
C VAL A 474 38.07 -1.04 -25.02
N GLN A 475 37.24 -0.24 -24.38
CA GLN A 475 37.50 1.15 -24.02
C GLN A 475 37.63 1.28 -22.51
N TRP A 476 38.84 1.54 -22.03
CA TRP A 476 39.14 1.66 -20.60
C TRP A 476 38.67 2.97 -19.98
N ASN A 477 38.67 4.06 -20.76
CA ASN A 477 38.30 5.39 -20.30
C ASN A 477 37.32 6.06 -21.28
N PRO A 478 36.32 6.80 -20.77
CA PRO A 478 36.04 7.08 -19.36
C PRO A 478 35.45 5.87 -18.61
N GLN A 479 35.49 5.89 -17.28
CA GLN A 479 34.80 4.90 -16.44
C GLN A 479 33.27 5.13 -16.45
N PRO A 480 32.43 4.07 -16.37
CA PRO A 480 32.80 2.65 -16.38
C PRO A 480 33.42 2.24 -17.71
N ALA A 481 34.38 1.30 -17.67
CA ALA A 481 34.98 0.74 -18.89
C ALA A 481 33.90 0.10 -19.78
N ARG A 482 34.09 0.16 -21.09
CA ARG A 482 33.08 -0.25 -22.08
C ARG A 482 33.66 -1.33 -22.97
N VAL A 483 32.94 -2.43 -23.11
CA VAL A 483 33.32 -3.54 -23.98
C VAL A 483 32.24 -3.71 -25.04
N MET A 484 32.62 -3.75 -26.31
CA MET A 484 31.70 -4.07 -27.40
C MET A 484 31.75 -5.57 -27.68
N LEU A 485 30.57 -6.20 -27.72
CA LEU A 485 30.41 -7.61 -28.02
C LEU A 485 29.73 -7.81 -29.36
N ASP A 486 30.25 -8.74 -30.14
CA ASP A 486 29.66 -9.23 -31.40
C ASP A 486 29.25 -10.69 -31.25
N ASP A 487 27.96 -10.99 -31.40
CA ASP A 487 27.45 -12.37 -31.42
C ASP A 487 27.26 -12.92 -32.84
N GLY A 488 27.74 -12.20 -33.86
CA GLY A 488 27.62 -12.56 -35.28
C GLY A 488 26.29 -12.14 -35.90
N THR A 489 25.40 -11.46 -35.17
CA THR A 489 24.11 -10.98 -35.72
C THR A 489 24.22 -9.63 -36.43
N GLY A 490 25.40 -9.02 -36.45
CA GLY A 490 25.63 -7.71 -37.08
C GLY A 490 25.26 -6.52 -36.18
N GLN A 491 24.87 -6.75 -34.94
CA GLN A 491 24.62 -5.70 -33.94
C GLN A 491 25.60 -5.82 -32.78
N LEU A 492 26.45 -4.81 -32.63
CA LEU A 492 27.34 -4.71 -31.47
C LEU A 492 26.57 -4.29 -30.22
N ILE A 493 26.84 -4.95 -29.10
CA ILE A 493 26.31 -4.56 -27.80
C ILE A 493 27.41 -3.98 -26.93
N ARG A 494 27.10 -2.84 -26.31
CA ARG A 494 27.94 -2.27 -25.27
C ARG A 494 27.66 -2.93 -23.92
N VAL A 495 28.71 -3.36 -23.24
CA VAL A 495 28.66 -3.79 -21.83
C VAL A 495 29.45 -2.78 -21.00
N ASP A 496 28.80 -2.22 -19.98
CA ASP A 496 29.44 -1.34 -19.00
C ASP A 496 30.02 -2.18 -17.86
N PHE A 497 31.33 -2.07 -17.64
CA PHE A 497 32.09 -2.81 -16.63
C PHE A 497 32.37 -1.90 -15.41
N PRO A 498 31.95 -2.31 -14.20
CA PRO A 498 32.27 -1.56 -12.99
C PRO A 498 33.77 -1.67 -12.66
N GLY A 499 34.26 -0.72 -11.86
CA GLY A 499 35.63 -0.76 -11.35
C GLY A 499 35.93 -2.06 -10.58
N GLY A 500 37.16 -2.56 -10.73
CA GLY A 500 37.61 -3.79 -10.06
C GLY A 500 37.31 -5.10 -10.80
N VAL A 501 36.69 -5.04 -11.99
CA VAL A 501 36.52 -6.21 -12.86
C VAL A 501 37.69 -6.32 -13.84
N ILE A 502 38.18 -7.55 -14.05
CA ILE A 502 39.19 -7.86 -15.06
C ILE A 502 38.51 -7.88 -16.43
N LEU A 503 38.89 -6.93 -17.29
CA LEU A 503 38.34 -6.84 -18.64
C LEU A 503 38.81 -8.04 -19.49
N PRO A 504 37.93 -8.61 -20.33
CA PRO A 504 38.31 -9.64 -21.27
C PRO A 504 39.20 -9.06 -22.38
N ALA A 505 40.13 -9.86 -22.91
CA ALA A 505 40.96 -9.44 -24.04
C ALA A 505 40.13 -9.38 -25.33
N THR A 506 40.43 -8.41 -26.21
CA THR A 506 39.88 -8.37 -27.57
C THR A 506 40.07 -9.70 -28.27
N GLY A 507 39.01 -10.17 -28.94
CA GLY A 507 38.96 -11.46 -29.61
C GLY A 507 38.49 -12.63 -28.76
N SER A 508 38.41 -12.49 -27.43
CA SER A 508 37.90 -13.54 -26.54
C SER A 508 36.40 -13.74 -26.71
N TYR A 509 35.90 -14.97 -26.56
CA TYR A 509 34.47 -15.23 -26.43
C TYR A 509 34.06 -15.13 -24.97
N VAL A 510 32.95 -14.45 -24.70
CA VAL A 510 32.48 -14.23 -23.33
C VAL A 510 30.98 -14.47 -23.21
N ARG A 511 30.58 -14.86 -22.00
CA ARG A 511 29.20 -14.82 -21.51
C ARG A 511 29.12 -13.72 -20.44
N VAL A 512 28.16 -12.81 -20.59
CA VAL A 512 27.98 -11.64 -19.71
C VAL A 512 26.55 -11.60 -19.20
N THR A 513 26.37 -11.41 -17.89
CA THR A 513 25.07 -11.24 -17.24
C THR A 513 24.92 -9.87 -16.59
N GLY A 514 23.75 -9.25 -16.75
CA GLY A 514 23.49 -7.92 -16.20
C GLY A 514 22.10 -7.42 -16.56
N PRO A 515 21.60 -6.36 -15.90
CA PRO A 515 20.37 -5.72 -16.31
C PRO A 515 20.54 -5.08 -17.70
N VAL A 516 19.53 -5.27 -18.53
CA VAL A 516 19.39 -4.58 -19.81
C VAL A 516 19.07 -3.12 -19.53
N SER A 517 19.85 -2.23 -20.11
CA SER A 517 19.66 -0.77 -20.05
C SER A 517 19.83 -0.21 -21.47
N CYS A 518 19.68 1.10 -21.61
CA CYS A 518 19.98 1.81 -22.84
C CYS A 518 20.82 3.06 -22.56
N TYR A 519 21.42 3.61 -23.61
CA TYR A 519 22.12 4.88 -23.56
C TYR A 519 21.80 5.73 -24.80
N ALA A 520 21.79 7.05 -24.62
CA ALA A 520 21.63 7.97 -25.73
C ALA A 520 22.96 8.16 -26.48
N SER A 521 22.91 8.17 -27.80
CA SER A 521 24.02 8.49 -28.71
C SER A 521 23.50 9.33 -29.86
N GLY A 522 23.64 10.65 -29.74
CA GLY A 522 22.98 11.61 -30.64
C GLY A 522 21.46 11.47 -30.55
N SER A 523 20.78 11.32 -31.70
CA SER A 523 19.33 11.06 -31.75
C SER A 523 18.96 9.59 -31.51
N SER A 524 19.95 8.69 -31.40
CA SER A 524 19.72 7.26 -31.25
C SER A 524 19.73 6.82 -29.80
N ILE A 525 18.93 5.79 -29.49
CA ILE A 525 19.01 5.03 -28.25
C ILE A 525 19.62 3.67 -28.58
N LEU A 526 20.71 3.31 -27.92
CA LEU A 526 21.42 2.07 -28.17
C LEU A 526 21.34 1.13 -26.95
N PRO A 527 21.29 -0.19 -27.17
CA PRO A 527 21.22 -1.15 -26.06
C PRO A 527 22.55 -1.23 -25.32
N ARG A 528 22.47 -1.46 -24.00
CA ARG A 528 23.63 -1.87 -23.20
C ARG A 528 23.26 -2.91 -22.15
N LEU A 529 24.26 -3.63 -21.69
CA LEU A 529 24.19 -4.43 -20.46
C LEU A 529 25.06 -3.77 -19.38
N LEU A 530 24.63 -3.80 -18.13
CA LEU A 530 25.43 -3.32 -17.00
C LEU A 530 25.98 -4.53 -16.24
N LEU A 531 27.28 -4.80 -16.31
CA LEU A 531 27.87 -5.91 -15.57
C LEU A 531 27.79 -5.63 -14.06
N ARG A 532 27.34 -6.60 -13.24
CA ARG A 532 27.22 -6.38 -11.78
C ARG A 532 28.54 -6.64 -11.06
N SER A 533 29.25 -7.70 -11.45
CA SER A 533 30.52 -8.11 -10.83
C SER A 533 31.32 -9.07 -11.73
N GLN A 534 32.54 -9.44 -11.30
CA GLN A 534 33.37 -10.45 -11.97
C GLN A 534 32.66 -11.80 -12.15
N ASN A 535 31.77 -12.18 -11.21
CA ASN A 535 31.03 -13.45 -11.26
C ASN A 535 30.01 -13.51 -12.41
N ASP A 536 29.66 -12.36 -12.99
CA ASP A 536 28.74 -12.26 -14.12
C ASP A 536 29.44 -12.30 -15.48
N LEU A 537 30.77 -12.36 -15.48
CA LEU A 537 31.61 -12.52 -16.66
C LEU A 537 32.21 -13.93 -16.66
N GLN A 538 32.02 -14.65 -17.77
CA GLN A 538 32.74 -15.88 -18.03
C GLN A 538 33.45 -15.80 -19.37
N ILE A 539 34.77 -16.01 -19.38
CA ILE A 539 35.51 -16.25 -20.62
C ILE A 539 35.22 -17.68 -21.07
N LEU A 540 34.82 -17.83 -22.33
CA LEU A 540 34.52 -19.11 -22.95
C LEU A 540 35.74 -19.60 -23.71
N SER A 541 36.03 -20.90 -23.60
CA SER A 541 36.97 -21.55 -24.49
C SER A 541 36.34 -21.62 -25.89
N PRO A 542 37.12 -21.36 -26.96
CA PRO A 542 36.65 -21.45 -28.34
C PRO A 542 36.03 -22.80 -28.71
#